data_AF-A0A958DRP4-F1
#
_entry.id   AF-A0A958DRP4-F1
#
_cell.length_a   1.000
_cell.length_b   1.000
_cell.length_c   1.000
_cell.angle_alpha   90.00
_cell.angle_beta   90.00
_cell.angle_gamma   90.00
#
_symmetry.space_group_name_H-M   'P 1'
#
loop_
_entity.id
_entity.type
_entity.pdbx_description
1 polymer ?
#
loop_
_entity_poly.entity_id
_entity_poly.type
_entity_poly.pdbx_seq_one_letter_code
_entity_poly.pdbx_strand_id
1 'polypeptide(L)'
;MNKHSKKILDELCNYLGYDLEGCMCKELHSAVEKDEDLQEYIDSVKKTVSICKEVYKEECLPEDVKANLLDKIKTKKRPTQCDD
;
A
#
# COMPACT_ATOMS: atom_id res chain seq x y z
N MET A 1 -13.34 7.98 19.28
CA MET A 1 -12.04 7.60 18.68
C MET A 1 -10.91 8.18 19.53
N ASN A 2 -10.10 7.34 20.16
CA ASN A 2 -9.00 7.80 21.02
C ASN A 2 -7.84 8.38 20.18
N LYS A 3 -7.03 9.29 20.77
CA LYS A 3 -5.87 9.91 20.09
C LYS A 3 -4.90 8.87 19.52
N HIS A 4 -4.77 7.72 20.18
CA HIS A 4 -3.93 6.62 19.73
C HIS A 4 -4.46 5.95 18.46
N SER A 5 -5.76 5.63 18.42
CA SER A 5 -6.43 5.06 17.24
C SER A 5 -6.34 6.00 16.04
N LYS A 6 -6.43 7.33 16.25
CA LYS A 6 -6.27 8.32 15.16
C LYS A 6 -4.88 8.29 14.53
N LYS A 7 -3.82 8.19 15.34
CA LYS A 7 -2.44 8.13 14.83
C LYS A 7 -2.19 6.85 14.02
N ILE A 8 -2.71 5.72 14.51
CA ILE A 8 -2.66 4.43 13.79
C ILE A 8 -3.42 4.53 12.47
N LEU A 9 -4.56 5.24 12.45
CA LEU A 9 -5.35 5.46 11.24
C LEU A 9 -4.63 6.35 10.22
N ASP A 10 -3.90 7.38 10.66
CA ASP A 10 -3.08 8.21 9.78
C ASP A 10 -1.88 7.41 9.20
N GLU A 11 -1.26 6.55 10.02
CA GLU A 11 -0.20 5.64 9.57
C GLU A 11 -0.73 4.58 8.60
N LEU A 12 -1.94 4.06 8.84
CA LEU A 12 -2.67 3.19 7.92
C LEU A 12 -3.00 3.93 6.63
N CYS A 13 -3.59 5.12 6.66
CA CYS A 13 -3.92 5.87 5.45
C CYS A 13 -2.68 6.17 4.61
N ASN A 14 -1.55 6.47 5.24
CA ASN A 14 -0.27 6.57 4.54
C ASN A 14 0.13 5.23 3.93
N TYR A 15 0.08 4.12 4.68
CA TYR A 15 0.45 2.78 4.19
C TYR A 15 -0.45 2.30 3.05
N LEU A 16 -1.77 2.44 3.21
CA LEU A 16 -2.80 2.08 2.23
C LEU A 16 -2.68 2.92 0.95
N GLY A 17 -2.08 4.11 1.01
CA GLY A 17 -1.75 4.91 -0.16
C GLY A 17 -0.60 4.36 -1.01
N TYR A 18 0.25 3.47 -0.47
CA TYR A 18 1.42 2.92 -1.16
C TYR A 18 1.27 1.45 -1.56
N ASP A 19 0.68 0.61 -0.70
CA ASP A 19 0.47 -0.81 -1.00
C ASP A 19 -0.57 -1.44 -0.05
N LEU A 20 -1.81 -1.61 -0.53
CA LEU A 20 -2.91 -2.23 0.21
C LEU A 20 -2.83 -3.76 0.29
N GLU A 21 -2.04 -4.37 -0.59
CA GLU A 21 -1.86 -5.83 -0.69
C GLU A 21 -0.53 -6.29 -0.07
N GLY A 22 0.37 -5.34 0.22
CA GLY A 22 1.62 -5.55 0.92
C GLY A 22 1.43 -6.02 2.37
N CYS A 23 2.46 -6.71 2.89
CA CYS A 23 2.50 -7.09 4.30
C CYS A 23 2.61 -5.83 5.17
N MET A 24 1.57 -5.55 5.97
CA MET A 24 1.61 -4.52 7.00
C MET A 24 2.83 -4.73 7.89
N CYS A 25 3.46 -3.63 8.35
CA CYS A 25 4.52 -3.77 9.33
C CYS A 25 3.95 -4.40 10.62
N LYS A 26 4.78 -5.15 11.35
CA LYS A 26 4.34 -5.96 12.51
C LYS A 26 3.62 -5.14 13.58
N GLU A 27 4.00 -3.87 13.76
CA GLU A 27 3.39 -2.97 14.74
C GLU A 27 1.97 -2.58 14.36
N LEU A 28 1.74 -2.26 13.07
CA LEU A 28 0.42 -1.98 12.52
C LEU A 28 -0.48 -3.22 12.55
N HIS A 29 0.04 -4.38 12.15
CA HIS A 29 -0.71 -5.63 12.21
C HIS A 29 -1.18 -5.96 13.63
N SER A 30 -0.28 -5.83 14.62
CA SER A 30 -0.61 -6.10 16.02
C SER A 30 -1.59 -5.08 16.61
N ALA A 31 -1.58 -3.83 16.13
CA ALA A 31 -2.54 -2.81 16.57
C ALA A 31 -3.94 -3.08 16.00
N VAL A 32 -4.03 -3.51 14.74
CA VAL A 32 -5.28 -3.86 14.06
C VAL A 32 -5.90 -5.11 14.66
N GLU A 33 -5.12 -6.15 14.96
CA GLU A 33 -5.64 -7.37 15.61
C GLU A 33 -6.21 -7.13 17.01
N LYS A 34 -5.84 -6.03 17.67
CA LYS A 34 -6.29 -5.70 19.03
C LYS A 34 -7.53 -4.80 19.06
N ASP A 35 -7.95 -4.26 17.91
CA ASP A 35 -9.03 -3.28 17.82
C ASP A 35 -9.98 -3.68 16.67
N GLU A 36 -11.11 -4.26 17.04
CA GLU A 36 -12.13 -4.81 16.12
C GLU A 36 -12.70 -3.74 15.17
N ASP A 37 -12.88 -2.50 15.66
CA ASP A 37 -13.35 -1.37 14.84
C ASP A 37 -12.33 -1.00 13.75
N LEU A 38 -11.03 -1.05 14.09
CA LEU A 38 -9.92 -0.81 13.18
C LEU A 38 -9.79 -1.93 12.14
N GLN A 39 -10.03 -3.17 12.54
CA GLN A 39 -10.04 -4.32 11.64
C GLN A 39 -11.17 -4.21 10.61
N GLU A 40 -12.40 -3.94 11.05
CA GLU A 40 -13.56 -3.79 10.17
C GLU A 40 -13.36 -2.63 9.18
N TYR A 41 -12.80 -1.51 9.64
CA TYR A 41 -12.45 -0.39 8.79
C TYR A 41 -11.46 -0.79 7.68
N ILE A 42 -10.36 -1.47 8.03
CA ILE A 42 -9.35 -1.89 7.03
C ILE A 42 -9.95 -2.87 6.02
N ASP A 43 -10.76 -3.83 6.47
CA ASP A 43 -11.41 -4.78 5.58
C ASP A 43 -12.37 -4.08 4.62
N SER A 44 -13.09 -3.05 5.09
CA SER A 44 -13.96 -2.23 4.23
C SER A 44 -13.16 -1.48 3.15
N VAL A 45 -11.99 -0.93 3.50
CA VAL A 45 -11.12 -0.21 2.56
C VAL A 45 -10.55 -1.19 1.53
N LYS A 46 -10.02 -2.34 1.96
CA LYS A 46 -9.49 -3.38 1.06
C LYS A 46 -10.56 -3.86 0.07
N LYS A 47 -11.77 -4.11 0.57
CA LYS A 47 -12.91 -4.52 -0.27
C LYS A 47 -13.28 -3.45 -1.29
N THR A 48 -13.31 -2.18 -0.87
CA THR A 48 -13.57 -1.05 -1.77
C THR A 48 -12.53 -0.95 -2.88
N VAL A 49 -11.24 -1.09 -2.53
CA VAL A 49 -10.15 -1.06 -3.50
C VAL A 49 -10.26 -2.22 -4.48
N SER A 50 -10.56 -3.43 -4.01
CA SER A 50 -10.76 -4.60 -4.87
C SER A 50 -11.91 -4.36 -5.86
N ILE A 51 -13.04 -3.83 -5.39
CA ILE A 51 -14.17 -3.49 -6.25
C ILE A 51 -13.76 -2.44 -7.28
N CYS A 52 -13.03 -1.40 -6.87
CA CYS A 52 -12.53 -0.39 -7.79
C CYS A 52 -11.60 -1.00 -8.87
N LYS A 53 -10.69 -1.91 -8.50
CA LYS A 53 -9.83 -2.62 -9.47
C LYS A 53 -10.62 -3.47 -10.47
N GLU A 54 -11.70 -4.11 -10.03
CA GLU A 54 -12.57 -4.91 -10.90
C GLU A 54 -13.40 -4.06 -11.87
N VAL A 55 -13.96 -2.95 -11.35
CA VAL A 55 -14.82 -2.04 -12.13
C VAL A 55 -14.00 -1.20 -13.10
N TYR A 56 -12.90 -0.63 -12.62
CA TYR A 56 -11.95 0.12 -13.42
C TYR A 56 -10.85 -0.82 -13.88
N LYS A 57 -11.11 -1.55 -14.98
CA LYS A 57 -10.08 -2.36 -15.63
C LYS A 57 -8.85 -1.51 -15.86
N GLU A 58 -7.75 -1.92 -15.26
CA GLU A 58 -6.45 -1.30 -15.45
C GLU A 58 -6.14 -1.30 -16.95
N GLU A 59 -6.03 -0.11 -17.54
CA GLU A 59 -5.62 0.00 -18.94
C GLU A 59 -4.15 -0.44 -19.02
N CYS A 60 -3.88 -1.48 -19.79
CA CYS A 60 -2.52 -1.88 -20.07
C CYS A 60 -1.78 -0.69 -20.69
N LEU A 61 -0.70 -0.25 -20.04
CA LEU A 61 0.20 0.72 -20.63
C LEU A 61 0.68 0.20 -21.99
N PRO A 62 0.69 1.06 -23.03
CA PRO A 62 1.30 0.72 -24.31
C PRO A 62 2.72 0.18 -24.12
N GLU A 63 3.10 -0.84 -24.90
CA GLU A 63 4.39 -1.54 -24.72
C GLU A 63 5.59 -0.60 -24.85
N ASP A 64 5.49 0.42 -25.70
CA ASP A 64 6.51 1.46 -25.89
C ASP A 64 6.67 2.34 -24.64
N VAL A 65 5.56 2.72 -24.01
CA VAL A 65 5.56 3.47 -22.74
C VAL A 65 6.15 2.61 -21.63
N LYS A 66 5.76 1.34 -21.55
CA LYS A 66 6.29 0.37 -20.58
C LYS A 66 7.80 0.15 -20.75
N ALA A 67 8.27 -0.01 -21.98
CA ALA A 67 9.69 -0.16 -22.29
C ALA A 67 10.50 1.09 -21.91
N ASN A 68 9.97 2.28 -22.21
CA ASN A 68 10.62 3.56 -21.86
C ASN A 68 10.69 3.76 -20.34
N LEU A 69 9.62 3.44 -19.61
CA LEU A 69 9.63 3.46 -18.14
C LEU A 69 10.66 2.50 -17.56
N LEU A 70 10.70 1.25 -18.05
CA LEU A 70 11.65 0.24 -17.57
C LEU A 70 13.10 0.65 -17.84
N ASP A 71 13.39 1.27 -18.97
CA ASP A 71 14.72 1.79 -19.31
C ASP A 71 15.14 2.92 -18.36
N LYS A 72 14.23 3.86 -18.08
CA LYS A 72 14.44 4.94 -17.10
C LYS A 72 14.59 4.46 -15.65
N ILE A 73 13.95 3.34 -15.29
CA ILE A 73 14.10 2.75 -13.95
C ILE A 73 15.45 2.01 -13.84
N LYS A 74 15.87 1.28 -14.88
CA LYS A 74 17.17 0.57 -14.91
C LYS A 74 18.37 1.52 -14.83
N THR A 75 18.23 2.75 -15.32
CA THR A 75 19.29 3.77 -15.24
C THR A 75 19.41 4.43 -13.86
N LYS A 76 18.36 4.36 -13.02
CA LYS A 76 18.45 4.69 -11.59
C LYS A 76 18.85 3.44 -10.80
N LYS A 77 20.13 3.06 -10.85
CA LYS A 77 20.70 2.14 -9.84
C LYS A 77 20.33 2.67 -8.46
N ARG A 78 19.65 1.86 -7.63
CA ARG A 78 19.59 2.14 -6.19
C ARG A 78 21.04 2.27 -5.70
N PRO A 79 21.38 3.25 -4.85
CA PRO A 79 22.61 3.15 -4.08
C PRO A 79 22.47 1.89 -3.21
N THR A 80 23.16 0.82 -3.61
CA THR A 80 23.45 -0.31 -2.74
C THR A 80 24.44 0.21 -1.71
N GLN A 81 23.97 0.48 -0.49
CA GLN A 81 24.84 0.60 0.66
C GLN A 81 24.27 -0.27 1.77
N CYS A 82 24.70 -1.53 1.74
CA CYS A 82 24.87 -2.35 2.93
C CYS A 82 26.24 -3.01 2.75
N ASP A 83 27.28 -2.28 3.15
CA ASP A 83 28.55 -2.89 3.51
C ASP A 83 28.40 -3.34 4.97
N ASP A 84 28.82 -4.59 5.24
CA ASP A 84 28.95 -5.21 6.57
C ASP A 84 29.77 -4.35 7.56
#